data_AF-A0A6J1M8F9-F1
#
_entry.id   AF-A0A6J1M8F9-F1
#
_cell.length_a   1.000
_cell.length_b   1.000
_cell.length_c   1.000
_cell.angle_alpha   90.00
_cell.angle_beta   90.00
_cell.angle_gamma   90.00
#
_symmetry.space_group_name_H-M   'P 1'
#
loop_
_entity.id
_entity.type
_entity.pdbx_description
1 polymer ?
#
loop_
_entity_poly.entity_id
_entity_poly.type
_entity_poly.pdbx_seq_one_letter_code
_entity_poly.pdbx_strand_id
1 'polypeptide(L)' 'MKLFAVFLALTLYALTLVQCLSLPDPNVKCNMECDTQENQFICAADDKGATKTYRNVCIMKTENCLQNANFQKISDKECP' A
#
# COMPACT_ATOMS: atom_id res chain seq x y z
N MET A 1 -41.45 8.33 2.47
CA MET A 1 -40.73 9.39 1.73
C MET A 1 -39.68 10.13 2.57
N LYS A 2 -39.99 10.63 3.79
CA LYS A 2 -39.00 11.37 4.62
C LYS A 2 -37.84 10.53 5.18
N LEU A 3 -38.10 9.26 5.52
CA LEU A 3 -37.08 8.36 6.10
C LEU A 3 -35.96 8.01 5.10
N PHE A 4 -36.29 7.87 3.81
CA PHE A 4 -35.30 7.55 2.76
C PHE A 4 -34.27 8.66 2.57
N ALA A 5 -34.68 9.92 2.70
CA ALA A 5 -33.76 11.07 2.61
C ALA A 5 -32.78 11.09 3.80
N VAL A 6 -33.22 10.68 4.99
CA VAL A 6 -32.37 10.59 6.19
C VAL A 6 -31.35 9.47 6.03
N PHE A 7 -31.75 8.31 5.51
CA PHE A 7 -30.83 7.21 5.24
C PHE A 7 -29.79 7.57 4.17
N LEU A 8 -30.19 8.25 3.10
CA LEU A 8 -29.25 8.73 2.07
C LEU A 8 -28.26 9.77 2.60
N ALA A 9 -28.69 10.67 3.48
CA ALA A 9 -27.79 11.64 4.08
C ALA A 9 -26.76 10.97 5.02
N LEU A 10 -27.17 9.96 5.78
CA LEU A 10 -26.29 9.21 6.67
C LEU A 10 -25.24 8.39 5.89
N THR A 11 -25.61 7.78 4.77
CA THR A 11 -24.65 7.01 3.96
C THR A 11 -23.62 7.92 3.29
N LEU A 12 -24.03 9.07 2.76
CA LEU A 12 -23.13 10.06 2.19
C LEU A 12 -22.16 10.64 3.24
N TYR A 13 -22.65 10.91 4.46
CA TYR A 13 -21.79 11.37 5.55
C TYR A 13 -20.75 10.32 5.95
N ALA A 14 -21.15 9.04 6.05
CA ALA A 14 -20.23 7.95 6.35
C ALA A 14 -19.13 7.79 5.27
N LEU A 15 -19.46 7.97 3.99
CA LEU A 15 -18.48 7.89 2.90
C LEU A 15 -17.40 8.99 2.96
N THR A 16 -17.74 10.20 3.44
CA THR A 16 -16.75 11.30 3.56
C THR A 16 -15.69 11.06 4.65
N LEU A 17 -16.01 10.31 5.71
CA LEU A 17 -15.08 10.03 6.81
C LEU A 17 -14.02 8.96 6.43
N VAL A 18 -14.33 8.08 5.47
CA VAL A 18 -13.42 7.01 5.05
C VAL A 18 -12.23 7.56 4.26
N GLN A 19 -12.36 8.74 3.64
CA GLN A 19 -11.34 9.31 2.74
C GLN A 19 -10.15 9.94 3.48
N CYS A 20 -10.26 10.19 4.80
CA CYS A 20 -9.19 10.81 5.60
C CYS A 20 -8.25 9.81 6.29
N LEU A 21 -8.51 8.50 6.19
CA LEU A 21 -7.73 7.48 6.91
C LEU A 21 -6.46 7.02 6.18
N SER A 22 -6.20 7.53 4.97
CA SER A 22 -5.06 7.15 4.14
C SER A 22 -4.05 8.27 3.92
N LEU A 23 -4.04 9.32 4.77
CA LEU A 23 -2.93 10.27 4.76
C LEU A 23 -1.70 9.59 5.40
N PRO A 24 -0.58 9.42 4.66
CA PRO A 24 0.64 8.89 5.24
C PRO A 24 1.07 9.80 6.39
N ASP A 25 1.39 9.20 7.55
CA ASP A 25 1.88 9.95 8.70
C ASP A 25 3.14 10.75 8.28
N PRO A 26 3.19 12.09 8.48
CA PRO A 26 4.36 12.89 8.11
C PRO A 26 5.63 12.52 8.89
N ASN A 27 5.54 11.66 9.91
CA ASN A 27 6.64 11.08 10.66
C ASN A 27 6.92 9.61 10.31
N VAL A 28 6.43 9.08 9.18
CA VAL A 28 6.88 7.75 8.69
C VAL A 28 8.37 7.84 8.37
N LYS A 29 9.20 7.46 9.35
CA LYS A 29 10.59 7.12 9.11
C LYS A 29 10.58 5.84 8.28
N CYS A 30 10.93 5.93 7.01
CA CYS A 30 11.08 4.76 6.16
C CYS A 30 12.05 3.79 6.85
N ASN A 31 11.60 2.56 7.10
CA ASN A 31 12.47 1.55 7.68
C ASN A 31 13.56 1.21 6.66
N MET A 32 14.81 1.58 6.94
CA MET A 32 15.95 1.29 6.06
C MET A 32 16.78 0.12 6.56
N GLU A 33 16.49 -0.39 7.76
CA GLU A 33 17.14 -1.57 8.32
C GLU A 33 16.38 -2.81 7.84
N CYS A 34 16.88 -3.40 6.76
CA CYS A 34 16.38 -4.65 6.21
C CYS A 34 17.45 -5.73 6.36
N ASP A 35 17.07 -6.88 6.91
CA ASP A 35 17.94 -8.05 6.86
C ASP A 35 18.16 -8.46 5.40
N THR A 36 19.42 -8.68 5.04
CA THR A 36 19.85 -9.05 3.67
C THR A 36 20.31 -10.50 3.57
N GLN A 37 20.34 -11.21 4.70
CA GLN A 37 20.84 -12.59 4.78
C GLN A 37 19.84 -13.61 4.23
N GLU A 38 18.55 -13.34 4.30
CA GLU A 38 17.54 -14.16 3.64
C GLU A 38 17.43 -13.80 2.14
N ASN A 39 17.92 -14.69 1.27
CA ASN A 39 17.67 -14.67 -0.17
C ASN A 39 16.21 -15.12 -0.47
N GLN A 40 15.23 -14.38 0.02
CA GLN A 40 13.81 -14.62 -0.28
C GLN A 40 13.35 -13.64 -1.34
N PHE A 41 13.78 -13.87 -2.58
CA PHE A 41 13.34 -13.05 -3.70
C PHE A 41 11.82 -13.10 -3.83
N ILE A 42 11.21 -11.94 -3.95
CA ILE A 42 9.78 -11.76 -4.16
C ILE A 42 9.55 -11.02 -5.46
N CYS A 43 8.40 -11.26 -6.07
CA CYS A 43 7.90 -10.46 -7.17
C CYS A 43 6.84 -9.52 -6.61
N ALA A 44 6.94 -8.24 -6.97
CA ALA A 44 5.95 -7.25 -6.64
C ALA A 44 5.46 -6.54 -7.91
N ALA A 45 4.23 -6.07 -7.88
CA ALA A 45 3.62 -5.29 -8.95
C ALA A 45 3.10 -3.95 -8.41
N ASP A 46 3.24 -2.89 -9.20
CA ASP A 46 2.60 -1.60 -8.92
C ASP A 46 1.15 -1.56 -9.46
N ASP A 47 0.46 -0.44 -9.24
CA ASP A 47 -0.89 -0.21 -9.75
C ASP A 47 -0.98 -0.06 -11.28
N LYS A 48 0.16 0.14 -11.95
CA LYS A 48 0.27 0.21 -13.41
C LYS A 48 0.55 -1.16 -14.02
N GLY A 49 0.73 -2.20 -13.21
CA GLY A 49 1.06 -3.55 -13.65
C GLY A 49 2.55 -3.75 -13.95
N ALA A 50 3.42 -2.79 -13.62
CA ALA A 50 4.87 -2.98 -13.71
C ALA A 50 5.33 -3.93 -12.61
N THR A 51 5.97 -5.02 -13.01
CA THR A 51 6.50 -6.02 -12.09
C THR A 51 7.98 -5.78 -11.83
N LYS A 52 8.40 -5.94 -10.58
CA LYS A 52 9.80 -5.82 -10.15
C LYS A 52 10.13 -6.86 -9.09
N THR A 53 11.30 -7.49 -9.25
CA THR A 53 11.84 -8.43 -8.28
C THR A 53 12.53 -7.68 -7.14
N TYR A 54 12.22 -8.02 -5.90
CA TYR A 54 12.88 -7.51 -4.71
C TYR A 54 13.54 -8.65 -3.94
N ARG A 55 14.65 -8.38 -3.27
CA ARG A 55 15.38 -9.37 -2.45
C ARG A 55 14.58 -9.83 -1.22
N ASN A 56 13.66 -8.99 -0.73
CA ASN A 56 12.70 -9.30 0.31
C ASN A 56 11.61 -8.22 0.39
N VAL A 57 10.59 -8.46 1.22
CA VAL A 57 9.46 -7.53 1.45
C VAL A 57 9.91 -6.23 2.12
N CYS A 58 10.95 -6.25 2.94
CA CYS A 58 11.43 -5.04 3.62
C CYS A 58 11.96 -4.02 2.61
N ILE A 59 12.87 -4.43 1.71
CA ILE A 59 13.43 -3.56 0.67
C ILE A 59 12.31 -2.97 -0.20
N MET A 60 11.31 -3.77 -0.57
CA MET A 60 10.13 -3.30 -1.31
C MET A 60 9.39 -2.20 -0.55
N LYS A 61 9.12 -2.40 0.75
CA LYS A 61 8.45 -1.39 1.59
C LYS A 61 9.30 -0.13 1.77
N THR A 62 10.61 -0.27 1.90
CA THR A 62 11.54 0.86 1.96
C THR A 62 11.48 1.69 0.69
N GLU A 63 11.50 1.05 -0.48
CA GLU A 63 11.40 1.74 -1.77
C GLU A 63 10.04 2.44 -1.92
N ASN A 64 8.94 1.75 -1.60
CA ASN A 64 7.60 2.35 -1.58
C ASN A 64 7.56 3.62 -0.73
N CYS A 65 8.17 3.57 0.46
CA CYS A 65 8.23 4.71 1.36
C CYS A 65 9.12 5.85 0.82
N LEU A 66 10.32 5.54 0.33
CA LEU A 66 11.28 6.56 -0.13
C LEU A 66 10.88 7.21 -1.45
N GLN A 67 10.28 6.44 -2.36
CA GLN A 67 9.94 6.88 -3.71
C GLN A 67 8.46 7.21 -3.90
N ASN A 68 7.64 7.12 -2.85
CA ASN A 68 6.18 7.16 -2.95
C ASN A 68 5.65 6.15 -4.00
N ALA A 69 6.30 4.98 -4.08
CA ALA A 69 5.85 3.88 -4.92
C ALA A 69 4.84 3.00 -4.14
N ASN A 70 4.15 2.12 -4.87
CA ASN A 70 3.06 1.31 -4.34
C ASN A 70 3.17 -0.17 -4.75
N PHE A 71 4.40 -0.68 -4.89
CA PHE A 71 4.65 -2.08 -5.23
C PHE A 71 4.06 -3.00 -4.15
N GLN A 72 3.25 -3.95 -4.56
CA GLN A 72 2.68 -4.97 -3.70
C GLN A 72 3.23 -6.33 -4.09
N LYS A 73 3.66 -7.11 -3.09
CA LYS A 73 4.10 -8.48 -3.31
C LYS A 73 2.97 -9.30 -3.94
N ILE A 74 3.26 -9.93 -5.08
CA ILE A 74 2.36 -10.84 -5.80
C ILE A 74 2.85 -12.29 -5.79
N SER A 75 4.14 -12.54 -5.51
CA SER A 75 4.71 -13.89 -5.45
C SER A 75 5.93 -13.97 -4.53
N ASP A 76 6.16 -15.15 -3.94
CA ASP A 76 7.37 -15.54 -3.19
C ASP A 76 8.51 -16.05 -4.10
N LYS A 77 8.50 -15.61 -5.36
CA LYS A 77 9.49 -15.94 -6.39
C LYS A 77 9.79 -14.69 -7.19
N GLU A 78 10.88 -14.72 -7.93
CA GLU A 78 11.24 -13.66 -8.89
C GLU A 78 10.13 -13.44 -9.93
N CYS A 79 10.04 -12.21 -10.44
CA CYS A 79 9.17 -11.90 -11.56
C CYS A 79 9.69 -12.59 -12.84
N PRO A 80 8.79 -12.99 -13.77
CA PRO A 80 9.15 -13.59 -15.04
C PRO A 80 9.97 -12.66 -15.95
#